data_AF-A0A0N7Z9C6-F1
#
_entry.id   AF-A0A0N7Z9C6-F1
#
_cell.length_a   1.000
_cell.length_b   1.000
_cell.length_c   1.000
_cell.angle_alpha   90.00
_cell.angle_beta   90.00
_cell.angle_gamma   90.00
#
_symmetry.space_group_name_H-M   'P 1'
#
loop_
_entity.id
_entity.type
_entity.pdbx_description
1 polymer ?
#
loop_
_entity_poly.entity_id
_entity_poly.type
_entity_poly.pdbx_seq_one_letter_code
_entity_poly.pdbx_strand_id
1 'polypeptide(L)'
;MGISRDHWHKRRKTGGKRKPIRKKRKHELGRPAANTKIGAKRVHTVRTRGGNAKYRALRLDHGNFSWGSECCTRKTRLIDVVYNASNNELVRTKTLVKNAIVVIDATPFRQWYEAHYALPLGRKKNAKLTEAEEAVLYKKRSKKVESKYKARQRLAKVESALEEQFQTGRVLACIASRPGQCGRADGYILEGKELEFYLRKIKAKKGQISFTICSANRRIYFRTCASLHFECIRSFKNFLFLGSTRS
;
A
#
# COMPACT_ATOMS: atom_id res chain seq x y z
N MET A 1 25.06 24.05 -11.68
CA MET A 1 25.22 22.67 -11.16
C MET A 1 24.34 22.49 -9.93
N GLY A 2 23.46 21.49 -9.92
CA GLY A 2 22.48 21.30 -8.83
C GLY A 2 23.00 20.48 -7.64
N ILE A 3 22.14 19.58 -7.15
CA ILE A 3 22.43 18.62 -6.09
C ILE A 3 23.67 17.81 -6.47
N SER A 4 24.58 17.59 -5.51
CA SER A 4 25.84 16.87 -5.72
C SER A 4 25.91 15.66 -4.78
N ARG A 5 26.43 14.54 -5.29
CA ARG A 5 26.60 13.27 -4.58
C ARG A 5 28.05 13.04 -4.13
N ASP A 6 28.82 14.10 -4.01
CA ASP A 6 30.18 14.02 -3.51
C ASP A 6 30.22 13.69 -2.01
N HIS A 7 31.37 13.23 -1.52
CA HIS A 7 31.58 12.94 -0.11
C HIS A 7 32.42 14.01 0.59
N TRP A 8 33.06 14.91 -0.15
CA TRP A 8 34.01 15.89 0.39
C TRP A 8 33.35 17.09 1.05
N HIS A 9 32.07 17.37 0.76
CA HIS A 9 31.28 18.33 1.55
C HIS A 9 30.97 17.85 2.98
N LYS A 10 31.14 16.55 3.28
CA LYS A 10 30.89 15.98 4.62
C LYS A 10 32.12 16.12 5.53
N ARG A 11 31.89 16.04 6.85
CA ARG A 11 32.94 16.03 7.87
C ARG A 11 33.80 14.75 7.79
N ARG A 12 35.01 14.80 8.35
CA ARG A 12 35.87 13.62 8.56
C ARG A 12 35.28 12.71 9.65
N LYS A 13 35.77 11.47 9.73
CA LYS A 13 35.45 10.54 10.83
C LYS A 13 35.78 11.16 12.20
N THR A 14 36.84 11.96 12.29
CA THR A 14 37.23 12.72 13.49
C THR A 14 36.34 13.94 13.78
N GLY A 15 35.32 14.23 12.96
CA GLY A 15 34.46 15.42 13.11
C GLY A 15 35.01 16.70 12.47
N GLY A 16 36.30 16.74 12.10
CA GLY A 16 36.92 17.89 11.45
C GLY A 16 36.28 18.28 10.12
N LYS A 17 36.08 19.59 9.89
CA LYS A 17 35.56 20.14 8.63
C LYS A 17 36.60 19.98 7.51
N ARG A 18 36.16 19.56 6.32
CA ARG A 18 37.02 19.46 5.13
C ARG A 18 36.91 20.73 4.30
N LYS A 19 38.05 21.30 3.88
CA LYS A 19 38.08 22.37 2.88
C LYS A 19 37.89 21.74 1.49
N PRO A 20 36.97 22.25 0.65
CA PRO A 20 36.79 21.73 -0.70
C PRO A 20 38.03 22.02 -1.56
N ILE A 21 38.59 20.99 -2.19
CA ILE A 21 39.82 21.07 -2.99
C ILE A 21 39.53 21.51 -4.43
N ARG A 22 38.32 21.21 -4.93
CA ARG A 22 37.92 21.45 -6.31
C ARG A 22 36.45 21.81 -6.43
N LYS A 23 36.05 22.39 -7.56
CA LYS A 23 34.66 22.63 -7.93
C LYS A 23 33.93 21.30 -8.21
N LYS A 24 32.58 21.31 -8.16
CA LYS A 24 31.71 20.15 -8.45
C LYS A 24 31.97 19.61 -9.89
N ARG A 25 31.87 18.30 -10.08
CA ARG A 25 32.06 17.67 -11.41
C ARG A 25 30.75 17.09 -11.95
N LYS A 26 30.62 17.01 -13.28
CA LYS A 26 29.41 16.50 -13.96
C LYS A 26 29.05 15.07 -13.55
N HIS A 27 30.03 14.20 -13.29
CA HIS A 27 29.76 12.83 -12.86
C HIS A 27 29.26 12.71 -11.40
N GLU A 28 29.41 13.76 -10.58
CA GLU A 28 28.92 13.81 -9.19
C GLU A 28 27.47 14.32 -9.12
N LEU A 29 26.80 14.58 -10.25
CA LEU A 29 25.46 15.17 -10.24
C LEU A 29 24.41 14.26 -9.58
N GLY A 30 23.53 14.87 -8.80
CA GLY A 30 22.25 14.32 -8.37
C GLY A 30 21.10 14.84 -9.24
N ARG A 31 20.00 14.10 -9.29
CA ARG A 31 18.74 14.52 -9.92
C ARG A 31 17.63 14.49 -8.87
N PRO A 32 16.58 15.32 -9.01
CA PRO A 32 15.44 15.30 -8.10
C PRO A 32 14.77 13.91 -8.07
N ALA A 33 14.13 13.61 -6.94
CA ALA A 33 13.36 12.38 -6.77
C ALA A 33 12.13 12.38 -7.70
N ALA A 34 11.70 11.19 -8.11
CA ALA A 34 10.57 11.04 -9.04
C ALA A 34 9.20 11.10 -8.33
N ASN A 35 9.15 10.75 -7.03
CA ASN A 35 7.94 10.73 -6.19
C ASN A 35 6.71 10.15 -6.90
N THR A 36 6.87 8.95 -7.44
CA THR A 36 5.92 8.33 -8.36
C THR A 36 4.58 8.08 -7.68
N LYS A 37 3.47 8.52 -8.29
CA LYS A 37 2.12 8.43 -7.73
C LYS A 37 1.26 7.41 -8.46
N ILE A 38 0.15 7.03 -7.83
CA ILE A 38 -0.89 6.25 -8.49
C ILE A 38 -1.66 7.16 -9.45
N GLY A 39 -1.83 6.72 -10.71
CA GLY A 39 -2.59 7.46 -11.73
C GLY A 39 -2.20 7.05 -13.14
N ALA A 40 -2.85 7.66 -14.15
CA ALA A 40 -2.61 7.35 -15.56
C ALA A 40 -1.11 7.38 -15.91
N LYS A 41 -0.63 6.32 -16.58
CA LYS A 41 0.78 6.08 -16.85
C LYS A 41 1.45 7.29 -17.49
N ARG A 42 2.43 7.87 -16.79
CA ARG A 42 3.29 8.96 -17.27
C ARG A 42 4.73 8.66 -16.90
N VAL A 43 5.58 8.43 -17.90
CA VAL A 43 6.99 8.05 -17.72
C VAL A 43 7.86 8.94 -18.60
N HIS A 44 8.85 9.62 -18.00
CA HIS A 44 9.80 10.46 -18.72
C HIS A 44 11.15 9.76 -18.84
N THR A 45 11.74 9.80 -20.04
CA THR A 45 13.08 9.26 -20.28
C THR A 45 14.14 10.29 -19.89
N VAL A 46 15.20 9.84 -19.24
CA VAL A 46 16.32 10.68 -18.79
C VAL A 46 17.63 10.10 -19.28
N ARG A 47 18.38 10.84 -20.10
CA ARG A 47 19.74 10.48 -20.51
C ARG A 47 20.70 10.52 -19.33
N THR A 48 21.54 9.50 -19.24
CA THR A 48 22.54 9.29 -18.19
C THR A 48 23.96 9.18 -18.77
N ARG A 49 24.95 8.96 -17.89
CA ARG A 49 26.35 8.84 -18.28
C ARG A 49 26.53 7.65 -19.23
N GLY A 50 27.39 7.81 -20.24
CA GLY A 50 27.66 6.78 -21.24
C GLY A 50 26.56 6.62 -22.29
N GLY A 51 25.64 7.58 -22.42
CA GLY A 51 24.57 7.53 -23.43
C GLY A 51 23.33 6.73 -23.03
N ASN A 52 23.38 5.98 -21.94
CA ASN A 52 22.27 5.15 -21.46
C ASN A 52 21.03 5.96 -21.02
N ALA A 53 19.86 5.34 -21.08
CA ALA A 53 18.59 5.91 -20.64
C ALA A 53 18.12 5.34 -19.30
N LYS A 54 17.43 6.16 -18.50
CA LYS A 54 16.64 5.73 -17.35
C LYS A 54 15.21 6.24 -17.49
N TYR A 55 14.27 5.49 -16.93
CA TYR A 55 12.84 5.80 -17.03
C TYR A 55 12.32 6.29 -15.67
N ARG A 56 11.92 7.56 -15.62
CA ARG A 56 11.33 8.19 -14.45
C ARG A 56 9.82 8.08 -14.56
N ALA A 57 9.24 7.10 -13.90
CA ALA A 57 7.80 7.12 -13.70
C ALA A 57 7.42 8.35 -12.85
N LEU A 58 6.40 9.08 -13.26
CA LEU A 58 5.77 10.13 -12.45
C LEU A 58 4.42 9.62 -11.93
N ARG A 59 3.69 8.89 -12.79
CA ARG A 59 2.42 8.24 -12.46
C ARG A 59 2.40 6.83 -13.03
N LEU A 60 1.92 5.86 -12.25
CA LEU A 60 1.69 4.48 -12.65
C LEU A 60 0.40 3.98 -12.01
N ASP A 61 -0.39 3.25 -12.79
CA ASP A 61 -1.66 2.64 -12.38
C ASP A 61 -1.62 1.11 -12.44
N HIS A 62 -0.68 0.53 -13.20
CA HIS A 62 -0.52 -0.91 -13.35
C HIS A 62 0.90 -1.36 -13.03
N GLY A 63 1.04 -2.61 -12.57
CA GLY A 63 2.30 -3.29 -12.34
C GLY A 63 2.23 -4.76 -12.73
N ASN A 64 3.38 -5.42 -12.91
CA ASN A 64 3.42 -6.87 -13.07
C ASN A 64 3.72 -7.53 -11.73
N PHE A 65 2.77 -8.31 -11.22
CA PHE A 65 2.88 -8.95 -9.91
C PHE A 65 2.94 -10.47 -10.06
N SER A 66 3.80 -11.09 -9.24
CA SER A 66 3.96 -12.54 -9.17
C SER A 66 3.26 -13.13 -7.95
N TRP A 67 2.48 -14.17 -8.16
CA TRP A 67 2.03 -15.09 -7.12
C TRP A 67 3.09 -16.19 -6.97
N GLY A 68 3.79 -16.22 -5.83
CA GLY A 68 4.98 -17.03 -5.62
C GLY A 68 4.69 -18.53 -5.53
N SER A 69 3.72 -18.91 -4.70
CA SER A 69 3.30 -20.31 -4.51
C SER A 69 2.86 -21.00 -5.81
N GLU A 70 2.09 -20.30 -6.64
CA GLU A 70 1.49 -20.84 -7.86
C GLU A 70 2.28 -20.54 -9.15
N CYS A 71 3.43 -19.86 -9.03
CA CYS A 71 4.27 -19.43 -10.16
C CYS A 71 3.49 -18.65 -11.25
N CYS A 72 2.51 -17.85 -10.85
CA CYS A 72 1.66 -17.10 -11.78
C CYS A 72 2.01 -15.61 -11.78
N THR A 73 2.33 -15.04 -12.94
CA THR A 73 2.55 -13.60 -13.09
C THR A 73 1.43 -12.96 -13.90
N ARG A 74 0.88 -11.86 -13.39
CA ARG A 74 -0.18 -11.10 -14.06
C ARG A 74 0.03 -9.60 -13.90
N LYS A 75 -0.33 -8.89 -14.96
CA LYS A 75 -0.48 -7.43 -14.93
C LYS A 75 -1.75 -7.10 -14.16
N THR A 76 -1.61 -6.37 -13.06
CA THR A 76 -2.75 -5.97 -12.23
C THR A 76 -2.72 -4.47 -11.97
N ARG A 77 -3.88 -3.94 -11.59
CA ARG A 77 -4.04 -2.53 -11.24
C ARG A 77 -3.60 -2.29 -9.79
N LEU A 78 -2.84 -1.23 -9.58
CA LEU A 78 -2.47 -0.68 -8.28
C LEU A 78 -3.64 0.15 -7.74
N ILE A 79 -4.11 -0.19 -6.54
CA ILE A 79 -5.26 0.49 -5.92
C ILE A 79 -4.76 1.52 -4.91
N ASP A 80 -3.96 1.10 -3.93
CA ASP A 80 -3.48 1.98 -2.86
C ASP A 80 -2.14 1.55 -2.28
N VAL A 81 -1.47 2.46 -1.57
CA VAL A 81 -0.28 2.16 -0.75
C VAL A 81 -0.72 2.07 0.71
N VAL A 82 -0.50 0.92 1.35
CA VAL A 82 -0.99 0.68 2.72
C VAL A 82 0.12 0.84 3.75
N TYR A 83 1.32 0.39 3.43
CA TYR A 83 2.44 0.41 4.37
C TYR A 83 3.76 0.71 3.67
N ASN A 84 4.59 1.48 4.35
CA ASN A 84 5.97 1.72 3.95
C ASN A 84 6.85 1.62 5.21
N ALA A 85 7.96 0.89 5.09
CA ALA A 85 8.91 0.69 6.18
C ALA A 85 9.78 1.93 6.44
N SER A 86 10.10 2.72 5.41
CA SER A 86 11.07 3.81 5.53
C SER A 86 10.45 5.11 6.05
N ASN A 87 9.25 5.47 5.59
CA ASN A 87 8.60 6.72 5.97
C ASN A 87 7.07 6.63 5.84
N ASN A 88 6.34 7.05 6.88
CA ASN A 88 4.89 7.07 6.93
C ASN A 88 4.25 8.13 6.02
N GLU A 89 4.94 9.25 5.77
CA GLU A 89 4.44 10.32 4.88
C GLU A 89 4.31 9.84 3.42
N LEU A 90 5.09 8.81 3.04
CA LEU A 90 4.97 8.20 1.71
C LEU A 90 3.67 7.40 1.55
N VAL A 91 3.10 6.90 2.64
CA VAL A 91 1.78 6.24 2.64
C VAL A 91 0.68 7.28 2.46
N ARG A 92 0.71 8.37 3.24
CA ARG A 92 -0.27 9.47 3.18
C ARG A 92 -0.37 10.07 1.79
N THR A 93 0.78 10.26 1.15
CA THR A 93 0.86 10.84 -0.20
C THR A 93 0.77 9.80 -1.33
N LYS A 94 0.55 8.52 -1.03
CA LYS A 94 0.43 7.40 -1.99
C LYS A 94 1.61 7.33 -2.97
N THR A 95 2.83 7.38 -2.44
CA THR A 95 4.06 7.32 -3.23
C THR A 95 4.53 5.87 -3.40
N LEU A 96 4.72 5.43 -4.64
CA LEU A 96 5.25 4.11 -4.96
C LEU A 96 6.78 4.13 -4.87
N VAL A 97 7.33 3.26 -4.03
CA VAL A 97 8.78 3.05 -3.86
C VAL A 97 9.07 1.56 -3.75
N LYS A 98 10.34 1.19 -3.89
CA LYS A 98 10.77 -0.20 -3.64
C LYS A 98 10.41 -0.59 -2.20
N ASN A 99 9.91 -1.80 -2.03
CA ASN A 99 9.42 -2.41 -0.80
C ASN A 99 8.22 -1.70 -0.16
N ALA A 100 7.50 -0.86 -0.92
CA ALA A 100 6.19 -0.39 -0.47
C ALA A 100 5.19 -1.55 -0.55
N ILE A 101 4.36 -1.68 0.49
CA ILE A 101 3.25 -2.61 0.51
C ILE A 101 2.03 -1.92 -0.07
N VAL A 102 1.54 -2.49 -1.15
CA VAL A 102 0.43 -1.97 -1.96
C VAL A 102 -0.72 -2.96 -1.98
N VAL A 103 -1.91 -2.43 -2.20
CA VAL A 103 -3.10 -3.21 -2.49
C VAL A 103 -3.26 -3.27 -3.99
N ILE A 104 -3.37 -4.49 -4.52
CA ILE A 104 -3.57 -4.75 -5.94
C ILE A 104 -4.91 -5.43 -6.17
N ASP A 105 -5.38 -5.33 -7.41
CA ASP A 105 -6.56 -6.05 -7.87
C ASP A 105 -6.31 -7.57 -7.92
N ALA A 106 -7.21 -8.34 -7.31
CA ALA A 106 -7.12 -9.80 -7.26
C ALA A 106 -7.72 -10.49 -8.50
N THR A 107 -8.51 -9.77 -9.31
CA THR A 107 -9.28 -10.36 -10.42
C THR A 107 -8.44 -11.15 -11.43
N PRO A 108 -7.24 -10.72 -11.86
CA PRO A 108 -6.47 -11.47 -12.86
C PRO A 108 -5.91 -12.79 -12.31
N PHE A 109 -5.64 -12.85 -11.01
CA PHE A 109 -5.19 -14.08 -10.33
C PHE A 109 -6.37 -15.03 -10.09
N ARG A 110 -7.54 -14.50 -9.74
CA ARG A 110 -8.77 -15.31 -9.61
C ARG A 110 -9.14 -15.99 -10.93
N GLN A 111 -9.16 -15.22 -12.03
CA GLN A 111 -9.43 -15.77 -13.37
C GLN A 111 -8.45 -16.87 -13.77
N TRP A 112 -7.16 -16.70 -13.43
CA TRP A 112 -6.16 -17.73 -13.68
C TRP A 112 -6.40 -18.98 -12.84
N TYR A 113 -6.72 -18.82 -11.55
CA TYR A 113 -6.98 -19.94 -10.63
C TYR A 113 -8.20 -20.75 -11.07
N GLU A 114 -9.30 -20.08 -11.43
CA GLU A 114 -10.52 -20.73 -11.94
C GLU A 114 -10.24 -21.49 -13.24
N ALA A 115 -9.42 -20.95 -14.14
CA ALA A 115 -9.03 -21.64 -15.37
C ALA A 115 -8.07 -22.83 -15.12
N HIS A 116 -7.17 -22.72 -14.14
CA HIS A 116 -6.14 -23.72 -13.87
C HIS A 116 -6.65 -24.92 -13.06
N TYR A 117 -7.42 -24.66 -12.01
CA TYR A 117 -7.92 -25.65 -11.05
C TYR A 117 -9.39 -26.01 -11.26
N ALA A 118 -10.16 -25.19 -11.98
CA ALA A 118 -11.61 -25.33 -12.13
C ALA A 118 -12.35 -25.37 -10.78
N LEU A 119 -11.83 -24.63 -9.80
CA LEU A 119 -12.43 -24.42 -8.49
C LEU A 119 -12.72 -22.92 -8.30
N PRO A 120 -13.84 -22.55 -7.67
CA PRO A 120 -14.12 -21.16 -7.36
C PRO A 120 -13.21 -20.68 -6.21
N LEU A 121 -12.63 -19.48 -6.35
CA LEU A 121 -11.78 -18.85 -5.32
C LEU A 121 -12.36 -17.49 -4.90
N GLY A 122 -12.43 -17.24 -3.58
CA GLY A 122 -12.79 -15.92 -3.05
C GLY A 122 -14.24 -15.49 -3.33
N ARG A 123 -15.19 -16.43 -3.45
CA ARG A 123 -16.62 -16.12 -3.60
C ARG A 123 -17.33 -16.22 -2.26
N LYS A 124 -18.22 -15.27 -1.98
CA LYS A 124 -19.17 -15.41 -0.86
C LYS A 124 -20.10 -16.58 -1.15
N LYS A 125 -20.36 -17.43 -0.14
CA LYS A 125 -21.14 -18.68 -0.27
C LYS A 125 -22.53 -18.52 -0.91
N ASN A 126 -23.11 -17.30 -0.90
CA ASN A 126 -24.46 -17.02 -1.41
C ASN A 126 -24.49 -16.05 -2.62
N ALA A 127 -23.35 -15.71 -3.22
CA ALA A 127 -23.32 -14.80 -4.37
C ALA A 127 -23.51 -15.57 -5.69
N LYS A 128 -24.50 -15.18 -6.50
CA LYS A 128 -24.72 -15.75 -7.85
C LYS A 128 -23.49 -15.48 -8.73
N LEU A 129 -23.03 -16.51 -9.45
CA LEU A 129 -21.95 -16.37 -10.42
C LEU A 129 -22.48 -15.69 -11.70
N THR A 130 -21.59 -15.03 -12.43
CA THR A 130 -21.92 -14.54 -13.78
C THR A 130 -21.87 -15.70 -14.77
N GLU A 131 -22.73 -15.68 -15.79
CA GLU A 131 -22.84 -16.75 -16.80
C GLU A 131 -21.49 -17.09 -17.46
N ALA A 132 -20.65 -16.07 -17.69
CA ALA A 132 -19.32 -16.23 -18.26
C ALA A 132 -18.35 -17.00 -17.34
N GLU A 133 -18.44 -16.82 -16.02
CA GLU A 133 -17.60 -17.51 -15.05
C GLU A 133 -18.10 -18.95 -14.81
N GLU A 134 -19.41 -19.17 -14.80
CA GLU A 134 -20.01 -20.50 -14.74
C GLU A 134 -19.64 -21.35 -15.95
N ALA A 135 -19.64 -20.76 -17.15
CA ALA A 135 -19.25 -21.44 -18.38
C ALA A 135 -17.78 -21.93 -18.34
N VAL A 136 -16.88 -21.20 -17.68
CA VAL A 136 -15.48 -21.61 -17.53
C VAL A 136 -15.33 -22.74 -16.50
N LEU A 137 -16.06 -22.66 -15.39
CA LEU A 137 -16.01 -23.64 -14.29
C LEU A 137 -16.64 -24.98 -14.69
N TYR A 138 -17.83 -24.96 -15.28
CA TYR A 138 -18.62 -26.15 -15.61
C TYR A 138 -18.48 -26.62 -17.07
N LYS A 139 -17.41 -26.19 -17.74
CA LYS A 139 -17.14 -26.62 -19.11
C LYS A 139 -17.05 -28.15 -19.18
N LYS A 140 -17.90 -28.78 -19.99
CA LYS A 140 -17.81 -30.21 -20.31
C LYS A 140 -16.44 -30.51 -20.89
N ARG A 141 -15.72 -31.47 -20.29
CA ARG A 141 -14.35 -31.85 -20.68
C ARG A 141 -14.30 -33.35 -20.99
N SER A 142 -13.29 -33.76 -21.76
CA SER A 142 -13.08 -35.18 -22.03
C SER A 142 -12.55 -35.88 -20.77
N LYS A 143 -12.80 -37.20 -20.66
CA LYS A 143 -12.41 -38.01 -19.48
C LYS A 143 -10.91 -37.88 -19.12
N LYS A 144 -10.01 -37.81 -20.11
CA LYS A 144 -8.56 -37.60 -19.89
C LYS A 144 -8.26 -36.22 -19.28
N VAL A 145 -8.95 -35.19 -19.75
CA VAL A 145 -8.79 -33.82 -19.23
C VAL A 145 -9.36 -33.71 -17.82
N GLU A 146 -10.50 -34.34 -17.53
CA GLU A 146 -11.05 -34.38 -16.17
C GLU A 146 -10.08 -35.05 -15.18
N SER A 147 -9.47 -36.17 -15.55
CA SER A 147 -8.45 -36.83 -14.72
C SER A 147 -7.27 -35.89 -14.40
N LYS A 148 -6.80 -35.12 -15.40
CA LYS A 148 -5.75 -34.10 -15.23
C LYS A 148 -6.16 -33.00 -14.24
N TYR A 149 -7.40 -32.51 -14.32
CA TYR A 149 -7.89 -31.50 -13.37
C TYR A 149 -8.04 -32.07 -11.96
N LYS A 150 -8.56 -33.30 -11.81
CA LYS A 150 -8.64 -33.99 -10.51
C LYS A 150 -7.26 -34.16 -9.88
N ALA A 151 -6.22 -34.44 -10.68
CA ALA A 151 -4.84 -34.50 -10.19
C ALA A 151 -4.34 -33.14 -9.67
N ARG A 152 -4.63 -32.04 -10.40
CA ARG A 152 -4.26 -30.67 -9.96
C ARG A 152 -5.03 -30.22 -8.72
N GLN A 153 -6.31 -30.56 -8.62
CA GLN A 153 -7.18 -30.16 -7.51
C GLN A 153 -6.64 -30.65 -6.15
N ARG A 154 -5.85 -31.72 -6.12
CA ARG A 154 -5.17 -32.20 -4.90
C ARG A 154 -4.19 -31.18 -4.32
N LEU A 155 -3.59 -30.34 -5.16
CA LEU A 155 -2.61 -29.32 -4.77
C LEU A 155 -3.22 -27.92 -4.64
N ALA A 156 -4.52 -27.76 -4.91
CA ALA A 156 -5.17 -26.47 -5.03
C ALA A 156 -5.40 -25.72 -3.69
N LYS A 157 -4.91 -26.24 -2.57
CA LYS A 157 -5.19 -25.67 -1.25
C LYS A 157 -4.45 -24.35 -1.06
N VAL A 158 -5.20 -23.27 -0.85
CA VAL A 158 -4.68 -21.93 -0.61
C VAL A 158 -4.65 -21.63 0.90
N GLU A 159 -3.73 -20.77 1.33
CA GLU A 159 -3.67 -20.29 2.72
C GLU A 159 -4.92 -19.46 3.08
N SER A 160 -5.52 -19.69 4.25
CA SER A 160 -6.76 -19.03 4.68
C SER A 160 -6.68 -17.51 4.69
N ALA A 161 -5.56 -16.94 5.14
CA ALA A 161 -5.33 -15.49 5.17
C ALA A 161 -5.31 -14.86 3.78
N LEU A 162 -4.92 -15.64 2.76
CA LEU A 162 -4.91 -15.22 1.37
C LEU A 162 -6.32 -15.39 0.77
N GLU A 163 -7.03 -16.48 1.08
CA GLU A 163 -8.45 -16.66 0.69
C GLU A 163 -9.35 -15.50 1.14
N GLU A 164 -9.18 -15.02 2.37
CA GLU A 164 -9.87 -13.83 2.89
C GLU A 164 -9.63 -12.59 2.03
N GLN A 165 -8.40 -12.38 1.56
CA GLN A 165 -8.06 -11.25 0.68
C GLN A 165 -8.71 -11.40 -0.70
N PHE A 166 -8.70 -12.60 -1.27
CA PHE A 166 -9.39 -12.90 -2.53
C PHE A 166 -10.89 -12.65 -2.42
N GLN A 167 -11.50 -12.92 -1.26
CA GLN A 167 -12.90 -12.61 -0.99
C GLN A 167 -13.20 -11.11 -1.01
N THR A 168 -12.26 -10.28 -0.54
CA THR A 168 -12.38 -8.81 -0.65
C THR A 168 -12.11 -8.27 -2.06
N GLY A 169 -11.61 -9.12 -2.97
CA GLY A 169 -11.20 -8.74 -4.33
C GLY A 169 -9.90 -7.95 -4.38
N ARG A 170 -9.15 -7.88 -3.28
CA ARG A 170 -7.95 -7.07 -3.12
C ARG A 170 -6.89 -7.85 -2.37
N VAL A 171 -5.71 -7.97 -2.94
CA VAL A 171 -4.58 -8.70 -2.32
C VAL A 171 -3.43 -7.75 -2.00
N LEU A 172 -2.70 -8.06 -0.93
CA LEU A 172 -1.53 -7.29 -0.53
C LEU A 172 -0.29 -7.77 -1.28
N ALA A 173 0.49 -6.83 -1.80
CA ALA A 173 1.69 -7.10 -2.55
C ALA A 173 2.84 -6.17 -2.17
N CYS A 174 4.06 -6.63 -2.35
CA CYS A 174 5.29 -5.88 -2.16
C CYS A 174 5.86 -5.45 -3.52
N ILE A 175 6.20 -4.17 -3.68
CA ILE A 175 6.90 -3.70 -4.89
C ILE A 175 8.38 -4.05 -4.79
N ALA A 176 8.88 -4.95 -5.64
CA ALA A 176 10.31 -5.32 -5.67
C ALA A 176 11.15 -4.39 -6.58
N SER A 177 10.51 -3.77 -7.57
CA SER A 177 11.14 -2.89 -8.55
C SER A 177 11.38 -1.46 -8.03
N ARG A 178 12.14 -0.67 -8.80
CA ARG A 178 12.45 0.74 -8.48
C ARG A 178 11.78 1.67 -9.51
N PRO A 179 10.52 2.12 -9.28
CA PRO A 179 9.74 2.84 -10.30
C PRO A 179 10.41 4.13 -10.77
N GLY A 180 11.12 4.84 -9.88
CA GLY A 180 11.89 6.02 -10.25
C GLY A 180 13.19 5.77 -11.01
N GLN A 181 13.54 4.52 -11.38
CA GLN A 181 14.72 4.21 -12.19
C GLN A 181 14.35 3.43 -13.46
N CYS A 182 13.49 2.42 -13.32
CA CYS A 182 13.07 1.56 -14.42
C CYS A 182 11.71 1.93 -15.03
N GLY A 183 10.93 2.80 -14.39
CA GLY A 183 9.61 3.20 -14.86
C GLY A 183 8.53 2.11 -14.73
N ARG A 184 8.79 1.06 -13.95
CA ARG A 184 7.88 -0.07 -13.70
C ARG A 184 7.61 -0.23 -12.20
N ALA A 185 6.45 -0.79 -11.88
CA ALA A 185 6.02 -1.10 -10.51
C ALA A 185 5.73 -2.61 -10.39
N ASP A 186 6.76 -3.41 -10.65
CA ASP A 186 6.71 -4.87 -10.53
C ASP A 186 6.95 -5.33 -9.10
N GLY A 187 6.37 -6.47 -8.73
CA GLY A 187 6.38 -6.99 -7.37
C GLY A 187 5.87 -8.42 -7.23
N TYR A 188 5.60 -8.82 -5.99
CA TYR A 188 5.06 -10.14 -5.66
C TYR A 188 3.99 -10.03 -4.57
N ILE A 189 3.06 -10.99 -4.54
CA ILE A 189 2.00 -11.09 -3.52
C ILE A 189 2.61 -11.55 -2.19
N LEU A 190 2.16 -10.98 -1.08
CA LEU A 190 2.60 -11.38 0.25
C LEU A 190 1.91 -12.69 0.67
N GLU A 191 2.70 -13.66 1.15
CA GLU A 191 2.21 -14.98 1.58
C GLU A 191 2.84 -15.40 2.92
N GLY A 192 2.18 -16.32 3.64
CA GLY A 192 2.69 -16.95 4.86
C GLY A 192 3.13 -15.98 5.95
N LYS A 193 4.30 -16.25 6.56
CA LYS A 193 4.86 -15.45 7.67
C LYS A 193 5.10 -13.99 7.30
N GLU A 194 5.42 -13.70 6.03
CA GLU A 194 5.62 -12.32 5.56
C GLU A 194 4.29 -11.56 5.59
N LEU A 195 3.22 -12.21 5.13
CA LEU A 195 1.88 -11.62 5.17
C LEU A 195 1.43 -11.35 6.61
N GLU A 196 1.58 -12.33 7.50
CA GLU A 196 1.25 -12.18 8.93
C GLU A 196 2.01 -11.02 9.58
N PHE A 197 3.30 -10.89 9.27
CA PHE A 197 4.14 -9.81 9.79
C PHE A 197 3.60 -8.44 9.38
N TYR A 198 3.30 -8.23 8.09
CA TYR A 198 2.80 -6.95 7.61
C TYR A 198 1.38 -6.67 8.09
N LEU A 199 0.50 -7.69 8.15
CA LEU A 199 -0.83 -7.55 8.74
C LEU A 199 -0.77 -7.07 10.18
N ARG A 200 0.13 -7.65 10.99
CA ARG A 200 0.37 -7.20 12.38
C ARG A 200 0.87 -5.75 12.44
N LYS A 201 1.79 -5.35 11.57
CA LYS A 201 2.30 -3.96 11.52
C LYS A 201 1.22 -2.96 11.09
N ILE A 202 0.36 -3.33 10.15
CA ILE A 202 -0.77 -2.50 9.70
C ILE A 202 -1.79 -2.36 10.82
N LYS A 203 -2.16 -3.46 11.49
CA LYS A 203 -3.08 -3.45 12.65
C LYS A 203 -2.55 -2.56 13.79
N ALA A 204 -1.27 -2.71 14.15
CA ALA A 204 -0.64 -1.89 15.19
C ALA A 204 -0.65 -0.39 14.85
N LYS A 205 -0.34 -0.01 13.60
CA LYS A 205 -0.41 1.39 13.15
C LYS A 205 -1.84 1.94 13.19
N LYS A 206 -2.84 1.15 12.77
CA LYS A 206 -4.26 1.56 12.85
C LYS A 206 -4.71 1.76 14.30
N GLY A 207 -4.32 0.85 15.19
CA GLY A 207 -4.64 0.93 16.63
C GLY A 207 -4.03 2.16 17.32
N GLN A 208 -2.81 2.56 16.96
CA GLN A 208 -2.22 3.81 17.46
C GLN A 208 -3.03 5.03 17.02
N ILE A 209 -3.46 5.08 15.76
CA ILE A 209 -4.26 6.19 15.23
C ILE A 209 -5.61 6.29 15.96
N SER A 210 -6.31 5.16 16.15
CA SER A 210 -7.60 5.16 16.84
C SER A 210 -7.47 5.56 18.32
N PHE A 211 -6.40 5.12 19.00
CA PHE A 211 -6.14 5.49 20.40
C PHE A 211 -5.81 6.99 20.54
N THR A 212 -5.08 7.56 19.58
CA THR A 212 -4.74 8.99 19.57
C THR A 212 -5.96 9.87 19.26
N ILE A 213 -6.84 9.44 18.34
CA ILE A 213 -8.09 10.14 18.05
C ILE A 213 -9.06 10.03 19.24
N CYS A 214 -9.15 8.87 19.89
CA CYS A 214 -10.00 8.70 21.06
C CYS A 214 -9.49 9.49 22.26
N SER A 215 -8.17 9.59 22.48
CA SER A 215 -7.59 10.44 23.53
C SER A 215 -7.71 11.93 23.23
N ALA A 216 -7.58 12.33 21.95
CA ALA A 216 -7.80 13.71 21.51
C ALA A 216 -9.28 14.11 21.66
N ASN A 217 -10.22 13.24 21.25
CA ASN A 217 -11.65 13.47 21.45
C ASN A 217 -12.03 13.43 22.93
N ARG A 218 -11.45 12.57 23.77
CA ARG A 218 -11.64 12.64 25.24
C ARG A 218 -11.16 13.97 25.82
N ARG A 219 -10.04 14.52 25.35
CA ARG A 219 -9.55 15.85 25.76
C ARG A 219 -10.45 16.98 25.27
N ILE A 220 -11.01 16.88 24.07
CA ILE A 220 -11.96 17.85 23.54
C ILE A 220 -13.28 17.78 24.31
N TYR A 221 -13.84 16.58 24.54
CA TYR A 221 -15.06 16.36 25.32
C TYR A 221 -14.88 16.77 26.79
N PHE A 222 -13.73 16.54 27.42
CA PHE A 222 -13.46 17.05 28.77
C PHE A 222 -13.33 18.57 28.81
N ARG A 223 -12.78 19.20 27.76
CA ARG A 223 -12.74 20.67 27.65
C ARG A 223 -14.13 21.25 27.44
N THR A 224 -14.95 20.68 26.55
CA THR A 224 -16.31 21.17 26.30
C THR A 224 -17.27 20.87 27.47
N CYS A 225 -17.13 19.73 28.17
CA CYS A 225 -17.86 19.49 29.41
C CYS A 225 -17.42 20.43 30.53
N ALA A 226 -16.12 20.71 30.69
CA ALA A 226 -15.67 21.67 31.69
C ALA A 226 -16.14 23.10 31.40
N SER A 227 -16.22 23.50 30.12
CA SER A 227 -16.80 24.79 29.70
C SER A 227 -18.32 24.86 29.95
N LEU A 228 -19.07 23.81 29.60
CA LEU A 228 -20.52 23.75 29.83
C LEU A 228 -20.87 23.67 31.33
N HIS A 229 -20.06 22.99 32.13
CA HIS A 229 -20.27 22.94 33.58
C HIS A 229 -19.97 24.30 34.25
N PHE A 230 -19.05 25.09 33.72
CA PHE A 230 -18.78 26.46 34.20
C PHE A 230 -19.86 27.46 33.77
N GLU A 231 -20.43 27.33 32.57
CA GLU A 231 -21.56 28.18 32.13
C GLU A 231 -22.86 27.82 32.88
N CYS A 232 -23.11 26.54 33.17
CA CYS A 232 -24.30 26.12 33.92
C CYS A 232 -24.25 26.61 35.40
N ILE A 233 -23.08 26.60 36.03
CA ILE A 233 -22.89 27.16 37.39
C ILE A 233 -23.02 28.69 37.40
N ARG A 234 -22.65 29.38 36.31
CA ARG A 234 -22.76 30.84 36.19
C ARG A 234 -24.21 31.28 35.96
N SER A 235 -25.00 30.51 35.21
CA SER A 235 -26.45 30.75 35.05
C SER A 235 -27.25 30.48 36.33
N PHE A 236 -26.90 29.44 37.12
CA PHE A 236 -27.60 29.15 38.37
C PHE A 236 -27.37 30.21 39.47
N LYS A 237 -26.19 30.85 39.51
CA LYS A 237 -25.92 31.94 40.46
C LYS A 237 -26.64 33.26 40.12
N ASN A 238 -26.91 33.53 38.84
CA ASN A 238 -27.68 34.72 38.44
C ASN A 238 -29.19 34.56 38.66
N PHE A 239 -29.71 33.32 38.71
CA PHE A 239 -31.15 33.08 38.97
C PHE A 239 -31.51 33.19 40.46
N LEU A 240 -30.55 32.97 41.37
CA LEU A 240 -30.75 33.06 42.82
C LEU A 240 -30.68 34.49 43.39
N PHE A 241 -30.25 35.49 42.61
CA PHE A 241 -30.09 36.88 43.08
C PHE A 241 -31.23 37.84 42.68
N LEU A 242 -32.24 37.36 41.96
CA LEU A 242 -33.38 38.19 41.48
C LEU A 242 -34.71 37.87 42.16
N GLY A 243 -34.72 37.05 43.22
CA GLY A 243 -35.93 36.53 43.86
C GLY A 243 -36.17 36.95 45.31
N SER A 244 -35.66 38.09 45.79
CA SER A 244 -35.96 38.58 47.14
C SER A 244 -36.04 40.10 47.19
N THR A 245 -37.14 40.65 46.70
CA THR A 245 -37.72 41.93 47.13
C THR A 245 -39.19 41.95 46.72
N ARG A 246 -40.07 41.49 47.62
CA ARG A 246 -41.46 41.94 47.76
C ARG A 246 -42.09 41.29 48.98
N SER A 247 -42.66 42.16 49.83
CA SER A 247 -43.46 41.95 51.05
C SER A 247 -42.76 41.29 52.22
#